data_AF-A0A4Z2CG03-F1
#
_entry.id   AF-A0A4Z2CG03-F1
#
_cell.length_a   1.000
_cell.length_b   1.000
_cell.length_c   1.000
_cell.angle_alpha   90.00
_cell.angle_beta   90.00
_cell.angle_gamma   90.00
#
_symmetry.space_group_name_H-M   'P 1'
#
loop_
_entity.id
_entity.type
_entity.pdbx_description
1 polymer ?
#
loop_
_entity_poly.entity_id
_entity_poly.type
_entity_poly.pdbx_seq_one_letter_code
_entity_poly.pdbx_strand_id
1 'polypeptide(L)'
;MASLFKKKTVDDIIREQSREMRSTQRQITRDRGALEKQEKQLEAEIKKMAKTGNMGACKILAKQLVQLRQQKCRTYAVSSKVTSMSTQTQVMNSQMKMAGAMATTAKTMQAVNKKMDPQKTLKTMQDFQKENMKMGMTEDMINDTLDDIFEGSGDEEESQDIVNQVLDEIGIEISGKMVKAPAAGKSLPGATSSKQANITDDEIERQLRALGVD
;
A
#
# COMPACT_ATOMS: atom_id res chain seq x y z
N MET A 1 -49.48 1.72 12.17
CA MET A 1 -48.72 2.04 10.94
C MET A 1 -48.24 3.50 10.96
N ALA A 2 -47.42 3.91 11.93
CA ALA A 2 -47.02 5.32 12.08
C ALA A 2 -45.53 5.48 12.49
N SER A 3 -44.62 4.77 11.81
CA SER A 3 -43.18 4.90 12.08
C SER A 3 -42.29 4.96 10.83
N LEU A 4 -42.86 5.11 9.63
CA LEU A 4 -42.07 5.13 8.38
C LEU A 4 -41.43 6.50 8.04
N PHE A 5 -41.68 7.56 8.82
CA PHE A 5 -41.19 8.92 8.52
C PHE A 5 -40.52 9.65 9.69
N LYS A 6 -39.74 8.94 10.54
CA LYS A 6 -38.79 9.62 11.43
C LYS A 6 -37.59 10.06 10.59
N LYS A 7 -37.30 11.37 10.56
CA LYS A 7 -36.04 11.90 10.00
C LYS A 7 -34.87 11.15 10.64
N LYS A 8 -33.97 10.60 9.81
CA LYS A 8 -32.79 9.86 10.28
C LYS A 8 -32.05 10.73 11.29
N THR A 9 -31.81 10.18 12.47
CA THR A 9 -30.94 10.84 13.45
C THR A 9 -29.50 10.76 12.97
N VAL A 10 -28.62 11.63 13.48
CA VAL A 10 -27.20 11.59 13.11
C VAL A 10 -26.58 10.23 13.47
N ASP A 11 -27.01 9.62 14.56
CA ASP A 11 -26.63 8.25 14.94
C ASP A 11 -27.06 7.19 13.90
N ASP A 12 -28.25 7.34 13.30
CA ASP A 12 -28.72 6.44 12.25
C ASP A 12 -27.88 6.58 10.98
N ILE A 13 -27.52 7.82 10.61
CA ILE A 13 -26.66 8.11 9.45
C ILE A 13 -25.27 7.49 9.65
N ILE A 14 -24.64 7.70 10.81
CA ILE A 14 -23.32 7.13 11.14
C ILE A 14 -23.35 5.59 11.11
N ARG A 15 -24.43 4.97 11.61
CA ARG A 15 -24.60 3.51 11.58
C ARG A 15 -24.79 2.97 10.17
N GLU A 16 -25.54 3.68 9.33
CA GLU A 16 -25.74 3.33 7.94
C GLU A 16 -24.42 3.43 7.15
N GLN A 17 -23.70 4.54 7.30
CA GLN A 17 -22.36 4.72 6.72
C GLN A 17 -21.42 3.60 7.17
N SER A 18 -21.39 3.27 8.46
CA SER A 18 -20.55 2.16 8.96
C SER A 18 -20.90 0.81 8.33
N ARG A 19 -22.18 0.55 8.03
CA ARG A 19 -22.61 -0.69 7.36
C ARG A 19 -22.23 -0.69 5.89
N GLU A 20 -22.41 0.43 5.21
CA GLU A 20 -22.03 0.64 3.81
C GLU A 20 -20.53 0.44 3.64
N MET A 21 -19.71 1.07 4.48
CA MET A 21 -18.25 0.92 4.48
C MET A 21 -17.80 -0.53 4.63
N ARG A 22 -18.42 -1.30 5.54
CA ARG A 22 -18.16 -2.75 5.67
C ARG A 22 -18.59 -3.55 4.44
N SER A 23 -19.66 -3.14 3.77
CA SER A 23 -20.10 -3.75 2.52
C SER A 23 -19.10 -3.49 1.41
N THR A 24 -18.70 -2.23 1.24
CA THR A 24 -17.67 -1.78 0.28
C THR A 24 -16.35 -2.51 0.50
N GLN A 25 -15.91 -2.65 1.74
CA GLN A 25 -14.70 -3.41 2.08
C GLN A 25 -14.77 -4.87 1.59
N ARG A 26 -15.91 -5.54 1.75
CA ARG A 26 -16.11 -6.90 1.23
C ARG A 26 -16.18 -6.94 -0.30
N GLN A 27 -16.80 -5.93 -0.91
CA GLN A 27 -16.84 -5.82 -2.36
C GLN A 27 -15.43 -5.68 -2.95
N ILE A 28 -14.60 -4.81 -2.38
CA ILE A 28 -13.19 -4.66 -2.78
C ILE A 28 -12.44 -5.99 -2.69
N THR A 29 -12.64 -6.78 -1.62
CA THR A 29 -12.01 -8.11 -1.51
C THR A 29 -12.50 -9.08 -2.58
N ARG A 30 -13.78 -9.06 -2.96
CA ARG A 30 -14.31 -9.88 -4.05
C ARG A 30 -13.75 -9.46 -5.40
N ASP A 31 -13.71 -8.15 -5.65
CA ASP A 31 -13.19 -7.57 -6.88
C ASP A 31 -11.71 -7.93 -7.05
N ARG A 32 -10.93 -7.88 -5.96
CA ARG A 32 -9.53 -8.35 -5.96
C ARG A 32 -9.41 -9.81 -6.39
N GLY A 33 -10.24 -10.69 -5.85
CA GLY A 33 -10.27 -12.11 -6.26
C GLY A 33 -10.69 -12.32 -7.72
N ALA A 34 -11.52 -11.42 -8.28
CA ALA A 34 -11.85 -11.44 -9.70
C ALA A 34 -10.67 -10.97 -10.58
N LEU A 35 -9.98 -9.91 -10.16
CA LEU A 35 -8.76 -9.41 -10.83
C LEU A 35 -7.65 -10.47 -10.84
N GLU A 36 -7.45 -11.20 -9.73
CA GLU A 36 -6.48 -12.31 -9.67
C GLU A 36 -6.80 -13.45 -10.64
N LYS A 37 -8.09 -13.74 -10.86
CA LYS A 37 -8.51 -14.75 -11.86
C LYS A 37 -8.26 -14.25 -13.29
N GLN A 38 -8.57 -12.98 -13.56
CA GLN A 38 -8.31 -12.36 -14.86
C GLN A 38 -6.81 -12.29 -15.16
N GLU A 39 -5.98 -12.04 -14.16
CA GLU A 39 -4.51 -12.03 -14.28
C GLU A 39 -3.99 -13.39 -14.75
N LYS A 40 -4.41 -14.48 -14.08
CA LYS A 40 -4.05 -15.84 -14.48
C LYS A 40 -4.53 -16.20 -15.90
N GLN A 41 -5.70 -15.71 -16.30
CA GLN A 41 -6.22 -15.91 -17.65
C GLN A 41 -5.39 -15.17 -18.70
N LEU A 42 -5.04 -13.91 -18.44
CA LEU A 42 -4.16 -13.11 -19.31
C LEU A 42 -2.76 -13.73 -19.41
N GLU A 43 -2.18 -14.20 -18.31
CA GLU A 43 -0.89 -14.89 -18.32
C GLU A 43 -0.92 -16.14 -19.21
N ALA A 44 -1.99 -16.95 -19.12
CA ALA A 44 -2.16 -18.13 -19.98
C ALA A 44 -2.33 -17.75 -21.46
N GLU A 45 -3.06 -16.67 -21.75
CA GLU A 45 -3.28 -16.18 -23.10
C GLU A 45 -2.00 -15.60 -23.72
N ILE A 46 -1.25 -14.78 -22.97
CA ILE A 46 0.08 -14.30 -23.35
C ILE A 46 1.00 -15.48 -23.66
N LYS A 47 0.97 -16.54 -22.84
CA LYS A 47 1.77 -17.75 -23.04
C LYS A 47 1.41 -18.49 -24.32
N LYS A 48 0.12 -18.53 -24.68
CA LYS A 48 -0.35 -19.11 -25.94
C LYS A 48 0.08 -18.26 -27.14
N MET A 49 -0.08 -16.93 -27.07
CA MET A 49 0.26 -16.01 -28.16
C MET A 49 1.77 -15.88 -28.40
N ALA A 50 2.57 -16.00 -27.33
CA ALA A 50 4.02 -16.00 -27.43
C ALA A 50 4.53 -17.26 -28.16
N LYS A 51 3.93 -18.43 -27.87
CA LYS A 51 4.25 -19.69 -28.56
C LYS A 51 3.88 -19.67 -30.04
N THR A 52 2.80 -18.98 -30.42
CA THR A 52 2.41 -18.83 -31.84
C THR A 52 3.23 -17.76 -32.57
N GLY A 53 4.13 -17.04 -31.88
CA GLY A 53 4.99 -16.02 -32.47
C GLY A 53 4.28 -14.69 -32.78
N ASN A 54 3.04 -14.50 -32.31
CA ASN A 54 2.28 -13.28 -32.58
C ASN A 54 2.66 -12.18 -31.57
N MET A 55 3.78 -11.51 -31.86
CA MET A 55 4.32 -10.45 -31.01
C MET A 55 3.40 -9.22 -30.89
N GLY A 56 2.59 -8.93 -31.91
CA GLY A 56 1.62 -7.83 -31.87
C GLY A 56 0.54 -8.05 -30.82
N ALA A 57 -0.05 -9.25 -30.79
CA ALA A 57 -1.03 -9.63 -29.77
C ALA A 57 -0.40 -9.71 -28.37
N CYS A 58 0.83 -10.25 -28.25
CA CYS A 58 1.56 -10.28 -26.98
C CYS A 58 1.77 -8.88 -26.40
N LYS A 59 2.12 -7.89 -27.22
CA LYS A 59 2.32 -6.51 -26.76
C LYS A 59 1.05 -5.91 -26.16
N ILE A 60 -0.10 -6.12 -26.80
CA ILE A 60 -1.39 -5.62 -26.32
C ILE A 60 -1.77 -6.31 -25.00
N LEU A 61 -1.68 -7.64 -24.96
CA LEU A 61 -2.03 -8.42 -23.77
C LEU A 61 -1.08 -8.15 -22.59
N ALA A 62 0.22 -7.94 -22.84
CA ALA A 62 1.19 -7.58 -21.81
C ALA A 62 0.88 -6.19 -21.21
N LYS A 63 0.53 -5.20 -22.04
CA LYS A 63 0.08 -3.89 -21.55
C LYS A 63 -1.16 -4.04 -20.67
N GLN A 64 -2.12 -4.87 -21.08
CA GLN A 64 -3.32 -5.16 -20.30
C GLN A 64 -2.99 -5.84 -18.96
N LEU A 65 -2.02 -6.77 -18.94
CA LEU A 65 -1.57 -7.43 -17.72
C LEU A 65 -0.97 -6.44 -16.72
N VAL A 66 -0.10 -5.52 -17.18
CA VAL A 66 0.49 -4.49 -16.31
C VAL A 66 -0.58 -3.57 -15.73
N GLN A 67 -1.52 -3.11 -16.57
CA GLN A 67 -2.65 -2.30 -16.11
C GLN A 67 -3.50 -3.04 -15.07
N LEU A 68 -3.76 -4.34 -15.29
CA LEU A 68 -4.51 -5.17 -14.35
C LEU A 68 -3.77 -5.34 -13.02
N ARG A 69 -2.45 -5.54 -13.06
CA ARG A 69 -1.61 -5.62 -11.85
C ARG A 69 -1.57 -4.30 -11.09
N GLN A 70 -1.49 -3.17 -11.79
CA GLN A 70 -1.58 -1.86 -11.17
C GLN A 70 -2.97 -1.61 -10.57
N GLN A 71 -4.05 -2.02 -11.24
CA GLN A 71 -5.41 -1.97 -10.70
C GLN A 71 -5.55 -2.84 -9.45
N LYS A 72 -5.01 -4.07 -9.47
CA LYS A 72 -4.94 -4.95 -8.30
C LYS A 72 -4.20 -4.28 -7.14
N CYS A 73 -3.04 -3.67 -7.41
CA CYS A 73 -2.28 -2.91 -6.40
C CYS A 73 -3.10 -1.73 -5.83
N ARG A 74 -3.74 -0.94 -6.69
CA ARG A 74 -4.62 0.18 -6.30
C ARG A 74 -5.76 -0.29 -5.38
N THR A 75 -6.29 -1.51 -5.53
CA THR A 75 -7.32 -2.01 -4.59
C THR A 75 -6.84 -2.15 -3.14
N TYR A 76 -5.53 -2.28 -2.89
CA TYR A 76 -4.99 -2.25 -1.52
C TYR A 76 -5.02 -0.84 -0.94
N ALA A 77 -4.64 0.17 -1.73
CA ALA A 77 -4.75 1.58 -1.33
C ALA A 77 -6.20 1.97 -1.07
N VAL A 78 -7.12 1.59 -1.96
CA VAL A 78 -8.57 1.84 -1.79
C VAL A 78 -9.11 1.14 -0.53
N SER A 79 -8.74 -0.12 -0.29
CA SER A 79 -9.08 -0.86 0.93
C SER A 79 -8.58 -0.16 2.20
N SER A 80 -7.37 0.38 2.17
CA SER A 80 -6.81 1.15 3.29
C SER A 80 -7.61 2.44 3.52
N LYS A 81 -7.93 3.17 2.46
CA LYS A 81 -8.73 4.40 2.51
C LYS A 81 -10.12 4.16 3.09
N VAL A 82 -10.80 3.09 2.67
CA VAL A 82 -12.10 2.67 3.23
C VAL A 82 -11.96 2.33 4.72
N THR A 83 -10.90 1.62 5.11
CA THR A 83 -10.64 1.29 6.51
C THR A 83 -10.39 2.55 7.35
N SER A 84 -9.60 3.49 6.85
CA SER A 84 -9.36 4.80 7.47
C SER A 84 -10.66 5.58 7.69
N MET A 85 -11.49 5.71 6.66
CA MET A 85 -12.79 6.36 6.75
C MET A 85 -13.74 5.66 7.73
N SER A 86 -13.69 4.32 7.84
CA SER A 86 -14.42 3.57 8.86
C SER A 86 -13.97 3.94 10.28
N THR A 87 -12.67 4.08 10.51
CA THR A 87 -12.11 4.52 11.79
C THR A 87 -12.50 5.97 12.10
N GLN A 88 -12.42 6.87 11.11
CA GLN A 88 -12.86 8.26 11.25
C GLN A 88 -14.35 8.34 11.59
N THR A 89 -15.19 7.51 10.97
CA THR A 89 -16.62 7.40 11.29
C THR A 89 -16.84 6.92 12.74
N GLN A 90 -16.03 5.98 13.22
CA GLN A 90 -16.08 5.52 14.61
C GLN A 90 -15.65 6.62 15.59
N VAL A 91 -14.62 7.40 15.27
CA VAL A 91 -14.21 8.57 16.07
C VAL A 91 -15.33 9.61 16.10
N MET A 92 -15.94 9.92 14.95
CA MET A 92 -17.08 10.84 14.86
C MET A 92 -18.27 10.36 15.71
N ASN A 93 -18.56 9.06 15.74
CA ASN A 93 -19.59 8.49 16.62
C ASN A 93 -19.28 8.73 18.11
N SER A 94 -18.04 8.50 18.52
CA SER A 94 -17.60 8.75 19.89
C SER A 94 -17.65 10.22 20.26
N GLN A 95 -17.24 11.11 19.34
CA GLN A 95 -17.36 12.56 19.51
C GLN A 95 -18.81 13.01 19.62
N MET A 96 -19.72 12.46 18.80
CA MET A 96 -21.17 12.73 18.88
C MET A 96 -21.76 12.33 20.23
N LYS A 97 -21.41 11.14 20.74
CA LYS A 97 -21.84 10.71 22.08
C LYS A 97 -21.28 11.61 23.19
N MET A 98 -20.01 12.01 23.06
CA MET A 98 -19.38 12.95 23.99
C MET A 98 -20.06 14.31 23.93
N ALA A 99 -20.41 14.82 22.74
CA ALA A 99 -21.15 16.06 22.57
C ALA A 99 -22.56 15.98 23.16
N GLY A 100 -23.25 14.83 23.03
CA GLY A 100 -24.53 14.58 23.70
C GLY A 100 -24.39 14.60 25.23
N ALA A 101 -23.38 13.92 25.76
CA ALA A 101 -23.08 13.92 27.19
C ALA A 101 -22.72 15.35 27.68
N MET A 102 -21.86 16.05 26.95
CA MET A 102 -21.48 17.45 27.22
C MET A 102 -22.67 18.39 27.14
N ALA A 103 -23.60 18.22 26.21
CA ALA A 103 -24.82 19.02 26.14
C ALA A 103 -25.71 18.80 27.37
N THR A 104 -25.75 17.56 27.86
CA THR A 104 -26.49 17.21 29.09
C THR A 104 -25.80 17.80 30.32
N THR A 105 -24.48 17.65 30.41
CA THR A 105 -23.64 18.27 31.45
C THR A 105 -23.72 19.78 31.42
N ALA A 106 -23.70 20.41 30.24
CA ALA A 106 -23.83 21.86 30.06
C ALA A 106 -25.20 22.37 30.50
N LYS A 107 -26.30 21.63 30.23
CA LYS A 107 -27.62 21.94 30.81
C LYS A 107 -27.60 21.87 32.34
N THR A 108 -27.00 20.83 32.91
CA THR A 108 -26.86 20.70 34.37
C THR A 108 -25.97 21.81 34.93
N MET A 109 -24.86 22.12 34.27
CA MET A 109 -23.91 23.15 34.63
C MET A 109 -24.54 24.54 34.48
N GLN A 110 -25.43 24.78 33.53
CA GLN A 110 -26.21 26.02 33.42
C GLN A 110 -27.21 26.16 34.57
N ALA A 111 -27.85 25.06 34.98
CA ALA A 111 -28.70 25.01 36.18
C ALA A 111 -27.90 25.26 37.48
N VAL A 112 -26.65 24.78 37.54
CA VAL A 112 -25.70 25.03 38.64
C VAL A 112 -25.12 26.44 38.58
N ASN A 113 -24.81 26.98 37.39
CA ASN A 113 -24.27 28.32 37.17
C ASN A 113 -25.29 29.41 37.50
N LYS A 114 -26.59 29.10 37.38
CA LYS A 114 -27.68 29.91 37.96
C LYS A 114 -27.58 30.06 39.49
N LYS A 115 -26.78 29.22 40.14
CA LYS A 115 -26.49 29.20 41.58
C LYS A 115 -24.99 29.40 41.90
N MET A 116 -24.14 29.75 40.91
CA MET A 116 -22.68 29.81 41.08
C MET A 116 -22.08 31.15 40.61
N ASP A 117 -20.95 31.53 41.21
CA ASP A 117 -20.34 32.87 41.18
C ASP A 117 -19.64 33.21 39.84
N PRO A 118 -19.98 34.31 39.15
CA PRO A 118 -19.56 34.62 37.77
C PRO A 118 -18.05 34.76 37.52
N GLN A 119 -17.22 34.99 38.55
CA GLN A 119 -15.79 35.23 38.35
C GLN A 119 -14.98 33.99 37.94
N LYS A 120 -15.42 32.77 38.26
CA LYS A 120 -14.71 31.54 37.89
C LYS A 120 -14.95 31.12 36.44
N THR A 121 -16.11 31.46 35.88
CA THR A 121 -16.54 31.06 34.53
C THR A 121 -15.75 31.79 33.44
N LEU A 122 -15.32 33.03 33.70
CA LEU A 122 -14.55 33.84 32.74
C LEU A 122 -13.16 33.22 32.45
N LYS A 123 -12.53 32.64 33.47
CA LYS A 123 -11.20 32.03 33.36
C LYS A 123 -11.24 30.72 32.56
N THR A 124 -12.25 29.87 32.83
CA THR A 124 -12.45 28.61 32.10
C THR A 124 -12.74 28.82 30.61
N MET A 125 -13.43 29.91 30.24
CA MET A 125 -13.72 30.21 28.84
C MET A 125 -12.46 30.61 28.06
N GLN A 126 -11.51 31.29 28.73
CA GLN A 126 -10.24 31.70 28.15
C GLN A 126 -9.31 30.51 27.90
N ASP A 127 -9.31 29.53 28.82
CA ASP A 127 -8.52 28.31 28.69
C ASP A 127 -9.08 27.40 27.57
N PHE A 128 -10.41 27.29 27.43
CA PHE A 128 -11.05 26.50 26.36
C PHE A 128 -10.75 27.04 24.95
N GLN A 129 -10.73 28.37 24.76
CA GLN A 129 -10.38 28.97 23.47
C GLN A 129 -8.93 28.65 23.06
N LYS A 130 -8.02 28.60 24.03
CA LYS A 130 -6.60 28.32 23.80
C LYS A 130 -6.36 26.87 23.36
N GLU A 131 -7.12 25.93 23.93
CA GLU A 131 -7.00 24.51 23.62
C GLU A 131 -7.65 24.15 22.28
N ASN A 132 -8.78 24.77 21.94
CA ASN A 132 -9.45 24.58 20.66
C ASN A 132 -8.61 25.12 19.48
N MET A 133 -7.90 26.23 19.68
CA MET A 133 -6.99 26.80 18.68
C MET A 133 -5.76 25.92 18.41
N LYS A 134 -5.31 25.15 19.42
CA LYS A 134 -4.20 24.20 19.29
C LYS A 134 -4.59 22.96 18.49
N MET A 135 -5.88 22.57 18.51
CA MET A 135 -6.37 21.42 17.76
C MET A 135 -6.45 21.71 16.25
N GLY A 136 -6.84 22.93 15.85
CA GLY A 136 -6.96 23.32 14.44
C GLY A 136 -5.65 23.29 13.64
N MET A 137 -4.52 23.68 14.25
CA MET A 137 -3.22 23.65 13.56
C MET A 137 -2.68 22.23 13.28
N THR A 138 -3.21 21.20 13.95
CA THR A 138 -2.72 19.83 13.78
C THR A 138 -3.42 19.08 12.63
N GLU A 139 -4.64 19.49 12.27
CA GLU A 139 -5.37 18.92 11.13
C GLU A 139 -4.84 19.42 9.78
N ASP A 140 -4.41 20.67 9.68
CA ASP A 140 -3.89 21.24 8.43
C ASP A 140 -2.55 20.60 8.02
N MET A 141 -1.64 20.35 8.97
CA MET A 141 -0.32 19.75 8.68
C MET A 141 -0.38 18.27 8.25
N ILE A 142 -1.47 17.56 8.56
CA ILE A 142 -1.68 16.15 8.20
C ILE A 142 -2.24 15.99 6.78
N ASN A 143 -2.98 16.97 6.27
CA ASN A 143 -3.52 16.91 4.90
C ASN A 143 -2.44 17.21 3.84
N ASP A 144 -1.54 18.15 4.10
CA ASP A 144 -0.48 18.53 3.15
C ASP A 144 0.54 17.39 2.91
N THR A 145 0.78 16.52 3.90
CA THR A 145 1.69 15.37 3.74
C THR A 145 1.07 14.19 3.00
N LEU A 146 -0.27 14.15 2.88
CA LEU A 146 -0.97 13.09 2.16
C LEU A 146 -1.14 13.40 0.67
N ASP A 147 -1.19 14.68 0.27
CA ASP A 147 -1.31 15.07 -1.14
C ASP A 147 0.04 14.95 -1.90
N ASP A 148 1.18 15.23 -1.26
CA ASP A 148 2.53 15.06 -1.86
C ASP A 148 2.88 13.59 -2.23
N ILE A 149 2.22 12.62 -1.61
CA ILE A 149 2.48 11.18 -1.86
C ILE A 149 1.76 10.68 -3.13
N PHE A 150 0.74 11.39 -3.63
CA PHE A 150 -0.06 10.92 -4.77
C PHE A 150 0.34 11.52 -6.13
N GLU A 151 1.25 12.49 -6.20
CA GLU A 151 1.62 13.16 -7.46
C GLU A 151 2.76 12.48 -8.25
N GLY A 152 3.44 11.48 -7.71
CA GLY A 152 4.61 10.87 -8.37
C GLY A 152 4.40 9.44 -8.85
N SER A 153 3.84 9.23 -10.05
CA SER A 153 4.13 8.03 -10.88
C SER A 153 3.31 8.02 -12.18
N GLY A 154 3.66 8.91 -13.09
CA GLY A 154 3.21 8.85 -14.48
C GLY A 154 4.43 8.89 -15.39
N ASP A 155 5.01 7.74 -15.70
CA ASP A 155 6.02 7.64 -16.75
C ASP A 155 5.64 6.51 -17.71
N GLU A 156 5.44 6.88 -18.98
CA GLU A 156 4.71 6.12 -20.00
C GLU A 156 5.64 5.51 -21.09
N GLU A 157 6.96 5.53 -20.90
CA GLU A 157 7.91 5.35 -22.01
C GLU A 157 8.56 3.95 -22.20
N GLU A 158 8.10 2.89 -21.53
CA GLU A 158 8.76 1.55 -21.60
C GLU A 158 7.90 0.43 -22.23
N SER A 159 7.08 0.71 -23.25
CA SER A 159 6.15 -0.29 -23.80
C SER A 159 6.79 -1.54 -24.43
N GLN A 160 8.09 -1.52 -24.78
CA GLN A 160 8.78 -2.68 -25.36
C GLN A 160 9.52 -3.49 -24.28
N ASP A 161 10.13 -2.82 -23.31
CA ASP A 161 10.81 -3.44 -22.18
C ASP A 161 9.81 -4.11 -21.23
N ILE A 162 8.62 -3.51 -21.06
CA ILE A 162 7.50 -4.11 -20.34
C ILE A 162 7.14 -5.49 -20.90
N VAL A 163 7.14 -5.66 -22.23
CA VAL A 163 6.81 -6.95 -22.85
C VAL A 163 7.88 -7.98 -22.55
N ASN A 164 9.15 -7.62 -22.69
CA ASN A 164 10.27 -8.52 -22.36
C ASN A 164 10.24 -8.91 -20.88
N GLN A 165 10.03 -7.94 -19.98
CA GLN A 165 9.92 -8.16 -18.54
C GLN A 165 8.75 -9.09 -18.19
N VAL A 166 7.57 -8.89 -18.78
CA VAL A 166 6.39 -9.76 -18.57
C VAL A 166 6.65 -11.18 -19.10
N LEU A 167 7.30 -11.32 -20.26
CA LEU A 167 7.61 -12.63 -20.84
C LEU A 167 8.65 -13.39 -19.99
N ASP A 168 9.67 -12.70 -19.49
CA ASP A 168 10.67 -13.26 -18.58
C ASP A 168 10.03 -13.69 -17.25
N GLU A 169 9.13 -12.88 -16.68
CA GLU A 169 8.41 -13.20 -15.45
C GLU A 169 7.46 -14.41 -15.59
N ILE A 170 6.82 -14.57 -16.76
CA ILE A 170 5.95 -15.73 -17.05
C ILE A 170 6.79 -17.01 -17.34
N GLY A 171 8.12 -16.88 -17.42
CA GLY A 171 9.04 -17.97 -17.69
C GLY A 171 8.93 -18.47 -19.14
N ILE A 172 8.61 -17.57 -20.07
CA ILE A 172 8.74 -17.84 -21.50
C ILE A 172 10.10 -17.28 -21.89
N GLU A 173 11.16 -18.03 -21.57
CA GLU A 173 12.41 -17.84 -22.28
C GLU A 173 12.08 -17.96 -23.77
N ILE A 174 12.06 -16.83 -24.47
CA ILE A 174 11.94 -16.79 -25.92
C ILE A 174 13.02 -17.75 -26.41
N SER A 175 12.60 -18.93 -26.90
CA SER A 175 13.49 -20.06 -27.22
C SER A 175 14.51 -19.75 -28.33
N GLY A 176 14.62 -18.50 -28.76
CA GLY A 176 15.56 -17.99 -29.75
C GLY A 176 16.76 -17.22 -29.21
N LYS A 177 16.85 -16.85 -27.92
CA LYS A 177 18.02 -16.08 -27.41
C LYS A 177 19.13 -16.93 -26.78
N MET A 178 18.90 -18.21 -26.47
CA MET A 178 19.95 -19.10 -25.96
C MET A 178 20.77 -19.82 -27.06
N VAL A 179 20.41 -19.66 -28.35
CA VAL A 179 21.14 -20.30 -29.48
C VAL A 179 22.33 -19.44 -29.96
N LYS A 180 22.55 -18.24 -29.40
CA LYS A 180 23.66 -17.36 -29.82
C LYS A 180 24.37 -16.67 -28.66
N ALA A 181 24.77 -17.44 -27.66
CA ALA A 181 25.86 -17.06 -26.75
C ALA A 181 26.94 -18.14 -26.86
N PRO A 182 28.22 -17.79 -27.14
CA PRO A 182 29.28 -18.80 -27.16
C PRO A 182 29.39 -19.43 -25.78
N ALA A 183 29.41 -20.77 -25.74
CA ALA A 183 29.55 -21.54 -24.52
C ALA A 183 30.90 -21.22 -23.84
N ALA A 184 30.88 -20.31 -22.86
CA ALA A 184 31.92 -20.19 -21.85
C ALA A 184 31.48 -21.02 -20.64
N GLY A 185 32.32 -21.99 -20.28
CA GLY A 185 31.98 -23.09 -19.38
C GLY A 185 31.64 -22.65 -17.96
N LYS A 186 30.62 -23.33 -17.43
CA LYS A 186 30.68 -24.18 -16.24
C LYS A 186 31.19 -23.54 -14.93
N SER A 187 30.25 -23.47 -13.99
CA SER A 187 30.34 -23.80 -12.55
C SER A 187 30.04 -22.66 -11.57
N LEU A 188 29.04 -22.95 -10.71
CA LEU A 188 28.55 -22.13 -9.61
C LEU A 188 29.59 -22.04 -8.47
N PRO A 189 29.63 -20.95 -7.68
CA PRO A 189 30.34 -20.96 -6.41
C PRO A 189 29.46 -21.63 -5.34
N GLY A 190 29.76 -22.90 -5.07
CA GLY A 190 29.34 -23.62 -3.86
C GLY A 190 30.31 -23.37 -2.71
N ALA A 191 29.76 -23.39 -1.50
CA ALA A 191 30.42 -23.19 -0.21
C ALA A 191 31.80 -23.87 -0.07
N THR A 192 32.80 -23.11 0.33
CA THR A 192 34.15 -23.60 0.68
C THR A 192 34.24 -23.99 2.16
N SER A 193 34.36 -25.29 2.44
CA SER A 193 35.03 -25.80 3.64
C SER A 193 36.29 -26.60 3.23
N SER A 194 37.41 -26.18 3.84
CA SER A 194 38.63 -26.95 4.22
C SER A 194 39.44 -27.80 3.21
N LYS A 195 40.74 -27.40 3.12
CA LYS A 195 42.01 -28.18 3.11
C LYS A 195 42.52 -28.78 1.78
N GLN A 196 43.67 -28.31 1.24
CA GLN A 196 45.09 -28.78 1.42
C GLN A 196 45.35 -30.13 0.72
N ALA A 197 46.37 -30.42 -0.10
CA ALA A 197 47.76 -29.97 -0.31
C ALA A 197 48.18 -30.37 -1.76
N ASN A 198 49.24 -29.87 -2.43
CA ASN A 198 50.67 -30.03 -2.14
C ASN A 198 51.44 -28.96 -2.93
N ILE A 199 52.16 -28.08 -2.25
CA ILE A 199 53.16 -27.19 -2.85
C ILE A 199 54.51 -27.81 -2.47
N THR A 200 55.31 -28.17 -3.46
CA THR A 200 56.60 -28.85 -3.28
C THR A 200 57.67 -27.87 -2.78
N ASP A 201 58.56 -28.36 -1.91
CA ASP A 201 59.60 -27.59 -1.20
C ASP A 201 60.51 -26.76 -2.15
N ASP A 202 60.70 -27.22 -3.40
CA ASP A 202 61.47 -26.50 -4.43
C ASP A 202 60.87 -25.13 -4.82
N GLU A 203 59.54 -24.99 -4.76
CA GLU A 203 58.85 -23.74 -5.12
C GLU A 203 58.99 -22.71 -3.99
N ILE A 204 59.06 -23.19 -2.74
CA ILE A 204 59.22 -22.36 -1.54
C ILE A 204 60.65 -21.81 -1.47
N GLU A 205 61.66 -22.63 -1.77
CA GLU A 205 63.06 -22.21 -1.79
C GLU A 205 63.34 -21.18 -2.90
N ARG A 206 62.67 -21.33 -4.05
CA ARG A 206 62.74 -20.37 -5.17
C ARG A 206 62.12 -19.03 -4.83
N GLN A 207 61.02 -19.01 -4.06
CA GLN A 207 60.37 -17.79 -3.61
C GLN A 207 61.17 -17.06 -2.51
N LEU A 208 61.86 -17.80 -1.64
CA LEU A 208 62.74 -17.21 -0.61
C LEU A 208 63.96 -16.50 -1.23
N ARG A 209 64.61 -17.12 -2.23
CA ARG A 209 65.72 -16.47 -2.96
C ARG A 209 65.28 -15.27 -3.80
N ALA A 210 64.06 -15.31 -4.35
CA ALA A 210 63.52 -14.19 -5.14
C ALA A 210 63.20 -12.95 -4.29
N LEU A 211 63.03 -13.12 -2.97
CA LEU A 211 62.74 -12.04 -2.03
C LEU A 211 63.98 -11.48 -1.34
N GLY A 212 65.19 -11.97 -1.69
CA GLY A 212 66.45 -11.39 -1.25
C GLY A 212 66.70 -11.49 0.26
N VAL A 213 66.19 -12.54 0.90
CA VAL A 213 66.53 -12.89 2.29
C VAL A 213 67.51 -14.04 2.23
N ASP A 214 68.80 -13.77 2.48
CA ASP A 214 69.80 -14.81 2.79
C ASP A 214 69.46 -15.53 4.10
#